data_AF-A0A7J6N557-F1
#
_entry.id   AF-A0A7J6N557-F1
#
_cell.length_a   1.000
_cell.length_b   1.000
_cell.length_c   1.000
_cell.angle_alpha   90.00
_cell.angle_beta   90.00
_cell.angle_gamma   90.00
#
_symmetry.space_group_name_H-M   'P 1'
#
loop_
_entity.id
_entity.type
_entity.pdbx_description
1 polymer ?
#
loop_
_entity_poly.entity_id
_entity_poly.type
_entity_poly.pdbx_seq_one_letter_code
_entity_poly.pdbx_strand_id
1 'polypeptide(L)'
;MDDVLVASEKDAMAIITELKKALRSMSFEVSDKKISDIDREAETDFLGLTIVNHDQAKFYTISEKKDAKWKEVLKKVYDSTDITYQTLLSCIGSIPKYNVYSPWLSTLSNKIQSVASREKSQVQADWSDVVSPPLRNLIRRWIVFAIDNKPLKVPLYIYPDSKLTVFVDASKWAMGFVVYQRHGDSDVIFGRKDPPWQEGQLRALERARDRLVNPRRWALLDQREEADKKAILKRRVDKYGAHFATVTKAAAADASAS
;
A
#
# COMPACT_ATOMS: atom_id res chain seq x y z
N MET A 1 5.42 27.54 -6.11
CA MET A 1 5.57 26.80 -4.84
C MET A 1 5.52 27.89 -3.80
N ASP A 2 4.48 27.87 -2.97
CA ASP A 2 3.98 29.11 -2.36
C ASP A 2 4.10 29.07 -0.82
N ASP A 3 4.64 27.98 -0.29
CA ASP A 3 4.87 27.76 1.14
C ASP A 3 6.34 28.02 1.48
N VAL A 4 6.60 28.70 2.59
CA VAL A 4 7.96 28.96 3.12
C VAL A 4 8.04 28.38 4.53
N LEU A 5 9.00 27.49 4.76
CA LEU A 5 9.31 26.98 6.10
C LEU A 5 10.42 27.83 6.72
N VAL A 6 10.16 28.39 7.91
CA VAL A 6 11.15 29.16 8.67
C VAL A 6 11.50 28.36 9.93
N ALA A 7 12.76 27.98 10.07
CA ALA A 7 13.29 27.32 11.27
C ALA A 7 14.31 28.24 11.95
N SER A 8 14.27 28.31 13.28
CA SER A 8 15.14 29.17 14.08
C SER A 8 15.39 28.57 15.45
N GLU A 9 16.62 28.70 15.96
CA GLU A 9 16.97 28.44 17.37
C GLU A 9 16.53 29.60 18.29
N LYS A 10 16.14 30.73 17.70
CA LYS A 10 15.67 31.95 18.39
C LYS A 10 14.15 32.11 18.19
N ASP A 11 13.61 33.28 18.51
CA ASP A 11 12.21 33.61 18.26
C ASP A 11 11.87 33.59 16.75
N ALA A 12 11.27 32.48 16.29
CA ALA A 12 10.86 32.30 14.91
C ALA A 12 9.78 33.31 14.47
N MET A 13 8.93 33.79 15.39
CA MET A 13 7.89 34.76 15.07
C MET A 13 8.45 36.15 14.80
N ALA A 14 9.55 36.52 15.47
CA ALA A 14 10.28 37.74 15.16
C ALA A 14 10.83 37.70 13.72
N ILE A 15 11.43 36.58 13.31
CA ILE A 15 11.95 36.37 11.95
C ILE A 15 10.83 36.39 10.91
N ILE A 16 9.70 35.72 11.18
CA ILE A 16 8.53 35.75 10.30
C ILE A 16 8.01 37.18 10.11
N THR A 17 8.01 37.99 11.18
CA THR A 17 7.59 39.40 11.12
C THR A 17 8.51 40.23 10.22
N GLU A 18 9.82 40.04 10.32
CA GLU A 18 10.79 40.71 9.44
C GLU A 18 10.66 40.24 7.99
N LEU A 19 10.54 38.93 7.78
CA LEU A 19 10.34 38.33 6.46
C LEU A 19 9.07 38.89 5.79
N LYS A 20 7.97 39.00 6.55
CA LYS A 20 6.71 39.58 6.07
C LYS A 20 6.87 41.05 5.64
N LYS A 21 7.67 41.84 6.37
CA LYS A 21 7.98 43.23 5.98
C LYS A 21 8.81 43.28 4.69
N ALA A 22 9.82 42.43 4.57
CA ALA A 22 10.65 42.33 3.37
C ALA A 22 9.83 41.92 2.14
N LEU A 23 8.98 40.89 2.27
CA LEU A 23 8.11 40.42 1.20
C LEU A 23 7.13 41.51 0.73
N ARG A 24 6.56 42.29 1.65
CA ARG A 24 5.70 43.43 1.31
C ARG A 24 6.42 44.50 0.49
N SER A 25 7.70 44.76 0.78
CA SER A 25 8.51 45.70 -0.01
C SER A 25 8.74 45.24 -1.46
N MET A 26 8.59 43.93 -1.71
CA MET A 26 8.67 43.28 -3.02
C MET A 26 7.28 42.99 -3.61
N SER A 27 6.22 43.62 -3.08
CA SER A 27 4.83 43.44 -3.50
C SER A 27 4.26 42.02 -3.31
N PHE A 28 4.84 41.22 -2.41
CA PHE A 28 4.26 39.96 -1.96
C PHE A 28 3.46 40.17 -0.66
N GLU A 29 2.19 39.74 -0.65
CA GLU A 29 1.36 39.76 0.55
C GLU A 29 1.29 38.39 1.21
N VAL A 30 1.62 38.35 2.50
CA VAL A 30 1.43 37.16 3.35
C VAL A 30 0.27 37.43 4.31
N SER A 31 -0.77 36.60 4.24
CA SER A 31 -1.91 36.66 5.16
C SER A 31 -1.53 36.07 6.51
N ASP A 32 -1.89 36.73 7.61
CA ASP A 32 -1.68 36.20 8.96
C ASP A 32 -2.42 34.88 9.20
N LYS A 33 -3.53 34.65 8.49
CA LYS A 33 -4.29 33.39 8.56
C LYS A 33 -3.56 32.20 7.92
N LYS A 34 -2.48 32.45 7.18
CA LYS A 34 -1.64 31.43 6.53
C LYS A 34 -0.32 31.20 7.28
N ILE A 35 -0.11 31.86 8.41
CA ILE A 35 1.06 31.65 9.26
C ILE A 35 0.66 30.58 10.28
N SER A 36 1.38 29.46 10.25
CA SER A 36 1.17 28.33 11.15
C SER A 36 2.43 28.09 11.97
N ASP A 37 2.25 27.95 13.28
CA ASP A 37 3.31 27.54 14.20
C ASP A 37 3.27 26.02 14.35
N ILE A 38 4.14 25.33 13.61
CA ILE A 38 4.22 23.86 13.54
C ILE A 38 4.49 23.24 14.91
N ASP A 39 5.06 24.00 15.85
CA ASP A 39 5.40 23.50 17.18
C ASP A 39 4.21 23.59 18.14
N ARG A 40 3.20 24.38 17.82
CA ARG A 40 1.97 24.56 18.61
C ARG A 40 0.75 23.90 17.98
N GLU A 41 0.70 23.82 16.67
CA GLU A 41 -0.38 23.14 15.95
C GLU A 41 -0.22 21.62 16.03
N ALA A 42 -1.33 20.91 16.25
CA ALA A 42 -1.34 19.45 16.24
C ALA A 42 -1.08 18.89 14.83
N GLU A 43 -1.59 19.56 13.80
CA GLU A 43 -1.39 19.21 12.40
C GLU A 43 -1.21 20.48 11.55
N THR A 44 -0.17 20.50 10.71
CA THR A 44 0.07 21.58 9.75
C THR A 44 0.30 20.99 8.36
N ASP A 45 -0.48 21.44 7.38
CA ASP A 45 -0.29 21.05 5.98
C ASP A 45 0.87 21.84 5.35
N PHE A 46 1.84 21.14 4.74
CA PHE A 46 3.00 21.75 4.09
C PHE A 46 3.38 20.97 2.83
N LEU A 47 3.43 21.65 1.67
CA LEU A 47 3.78 21.05 0.38
C LEU A 47 3.00 19.77 0.04
N GLY A 48 1.72 19.72 0.44
CA GLY A 48 0.84 18.58 0.22
C GLY A 48 1.04 17.41 1.18
N LEU A 49 2.02 17.48 2.07
CA LEU A 49 2.17 16.64 3.26
C LEU A 49 1.48 17.28 4.47
N THR A 50 1.42 16.54 5.56
CA THR A 50 0.90 16.96 6.85
C THR A 50 1.98 16.66 7.89
N ILE A 51 2.42 17.69 8.59
CA ILE A 51 3.26 17.58 9.77
C ILE A 51 2.33 17.34 10.94
N VAL A 52 2.53 16.25 11.66
CA VAL A 52 1.78 15.92 12.88
C VAL A 52 2.70 16.08 14.07
N ASN A 53 2.22 16.81 15.07
CA ASN A 53 2.91 17.05 16.33
C ASN A 53 2.14 16.33 17.45
N HIS A 54 2.72 15.24 17.96
CA HIS A 54 2.09 14.42 18.99
C HIS A 54 3.07 14.21 20.14
N ASP A 55 2.76 14.72 21.34
CA ASP A 55 3.47 14.58 22.62
C ASP A 55 4.83 13.87 22.52
N GLN A 56 5.87 14.61 22.07
CA GLN A 56 7.29 14.22 21.93
C GLN A 56 7.77 13.70 20.56
N ALA A 57 6.91 13.55 19.55
CA ALA A 57 7.30 13.15 18.20
C ALA A 57 6.63 14.02 17.13
N LYS A 58 7.44 14.55 16.21
CA LYS A 58 6.97 15.22 14.99
C LYS A 58 7.28 14.38 13.77
N PHE A 59 6.29 14.16 12.92
CA PHE A 59 6.46 13.39 11.69
C PHE A 59 5.68 13.98 10.51
N TYR A 60 6.22 13.81 9.32
CA TYR A 60 5.50 13.94 8.06
C TYR A 60 4.66 12.70 7.79
N THR A 61 3.44 12.94 7.36
CA THR A 61 2.53 11.96 6.76
C THR A 61 1.68 12.68 5.71
N ILE A 62 0.65 12.03 5.21
CA ILE A 62 -0.43 12.65 4.44
C ILE A 62 -1.71 12.60 5.29
N SER A 63 -2.49 13.69 5.30
CA SER A 63 -3.74 13.72 6.05
C SER A 63 -4.72 12.64 5.59
N GLU A 64 -5.53 12.13 6.52
CA GLU A 64 -6.53 11.09 6.23
C GLU A 64 -7.48 11.51 5.11
N LYS A 65 -7.85 12.79 5.06
CA LYS A 65 -8.69 13.35 3.99
C LYS A 65 -8.02 13.23 2.62
N LYS A 66 -6.73 13.59 2.52
CA LYS A 66 -5.98 13.47 1.27
C LYS A 66 -5.79 12.00 0.90
N ASP A 67 -5.50 11.13 1.87
CA ASP A 67 -5.38 9.67 1.68
C ASP A 67 -6.69 9.05 1.14
N ALA A 68 -7.81 9.35 1.79
CA ALA A 68 -9.12 8.86 1.39
C ALA A 68 -9.48 9.30 -0.04
N LYS A 69 -9.16 10.54 -0.42
CA LYS A 69 -9.52 11.10 -1.73
C LYS A 69 -8.90 10.34 -2.89
N TRP A 70 -7.59 10.06 -2.87
CA TRP A 70 -6.96 9.34 -3.98
C TRP A 70 -7.36 7.85 -3.99
N LYS A 71 -7.57 7.24 -2.82
CA LYS A 71 -8.10 5.87 -2.70
C LYS A 71 -9.53 5.75 -3.24
N GLU A 72 -10.36 6.77 -3.07
CA GLU A 72 -11.70 6.81 -3.67
C GLU A 72 -11.63 6.83 -5.21
N VAL A 73 -10.68 7.56 -5.79
CA VAL A 73 -10.43 7.54 -7.24
C VAL A 73 -10.05 6.13 -7.69
N LEU A 74 -9.17 5.45 -6.95
CA LEU A 74 -8.82 4.06 -7.25
C LEU A 74 -10.02 3.11 -7.19
N LYS A 75 -10.87 3.24 -6.17
CA LYS A 75 -12.08 2.42 -6.01
C LYS A 75 -13.03 2.58 -7.19
N LYS A 76 -13.27 3.82 -7.64
CA LYS A 76 -14.10 4.10 -8.82
C LYS A 76 -13.56 3.41 -10.08
N VAL A 77 -12.24 3.38 -10.25
CA VAL A 77 -11.61 2.68 -11.38
C VAL A 77 -11.69 1.16 -11.23
N TYR A 78 -11.56 0.64 -10.01
CA TYR A 78 -11.71 -0.79 -9.73
C TYR A 78 -13.12 -1.31 -10.10
N ASP A 79 -14.14 -0.54 -9.71
CA ASP A 79 -15.56 -0.86 -9.95
C ASP A 79 -15.99 -0.64 -11.42
N SER A 80 -15.21 0.12 -12.19
CA SER A 80 -15.50 0.34 -13.62
C SER A 80 -15.37 -0.95 -14.44
N THR A 81 -16.31 -1.16 -15.36
CA THR A 81 -16.27 -2.22 -16.37
C THR A 81 -15.25 -1.91 -17.47
N ASP A 82 -15.13 -0.62 -17.80
CA ASP A 82 -14.38 -0.10 -18.93
C ASP A 82 -13.29 0.84 -18.42
N ILE A 83 -12.09 0.29 -18.27
CA ILE A 83 -10.90 1.06 -17.91
C ILE A 83 -10.19 1.42 -19.21
N THR A 84 -10.15 2.71 -19.55
CA THR A 84 -9.37 3.18 -20.70
C THR A 84 -7.92 3.43 -20.34
N TYR A 85 -7.03 3.47 -21.33
CA TYR A 85 -5.63 3.85 -21.09
C TYR A 85 -5.51 5.24 -20.44
N GLN A 86 -6.36 6.19 -20.84
CA GLN A 86 -6.44 7.52 -20.25
C GLN A 86 -6.90 7.46 -18.79
N THR A 87 -7.96 6.72 -18.49
CA THR A 87 -8.47 6.60 -17.11
C THR A 87 -7.42 5.95 -16.21
N LEU A 88 -6.66 4.97 -16.71
CA LEU A 88 -5.55 4.38 -15.99
C LEU A 88 -4.42 5.39 -15.71
N LEU A 89 -4.00 6.19 -16.70
CA LEU A 89 -2.95 7.19 -16.47
C LEU A 89 -3.38 8.27 -15.48
N SER A 90 -4.62 8.76 -15.59
CA SER A 90 -5.20 9.70 -14.62
C SER A 90 -5.24 9.10 -13.21
N CYS A 91 -5.59 7.82 -13.11
CA CYS A 91 -5.61 7.04 -11.88
C CYS A 91 -4.21 6.97 -11.25
N ILE A 92 -3.18 6.61 -12.02
CA ILE A 92 -1.77 6.59 -11.57
C ILE A 92 -1.32 8.00 -11.16
N GLY A 93 -1.70 9.02 -11.92
CA GLY A 93 -1.37 10.42 -11.63
C GLY A 93 -2.02 10.95 -10.34
N SER A 94 -3.12 10.35 -9.89
CA SER A 94 -3.79 10.70 -8.64
C SER A 94 -3.06 10.21 -7.38
N ILE A 95 -2.16 9.23 -7.53
CA ILE A 95 -1.40 8.67 -6.41
C ILE A 95 -0.38 9.72 -5.94
N PRO A 96 -0.41 10.12 -4.66
CA PRO A 96 0.54 11.09 -4.14
C PRO A 96 1.98 10.60 -4.31
N LYS A 97 2.83 11.42 -4.94
CA LYS A 97 4.25 11.08 -5.21
C LYS A 97 5.18 11.37 -4.04
N TYR A 98 4.62 11.58 -2.85
CA TYR A 98 5.42 11.93 -1.68
C TYR A 98 6.09 10.71 -1.06
N ASN A 99 7.22 10.91 -0.39
CA ASN A 99 7.98 9.87 0.31
C ASN A 99 7.32 9.36 1.61
N VAL A 100 6.00 9.52 1.74
CA VAL A 100 5.21 9.03 2.87
C VAL A 100 4.42 7.78 2.52
N TYR A 101 4.67 7.16 1.36
CA TYR A 101 4.20 5.81 1.06
C TYR A 101 5.39 4.88 0.86
N SER A 102 5.15 3.57 1.00
CA SER A 102 6.15 2.56 0.68
C SER A 102 6.74 2.81 -0.72
N PRO A 103 8.08 2.83 -0.90
CA PRO A 103 8.73 2.99 -2.22
C PRO A 103 8.24 1.95 -3.25
N TRP A 104 7.71 0.82 -2.78
CA TRP A 104 7.09 -0.20 -3.60
C TRP A 104 5.84 0.28 -4.31
N LEU A 105 5.02 1.13 -3.68
CA LEU A 105 3.82 1.67 -4.30
C LEU A 105 4.20 2.50 -5.54
N SER A 106 5.17 3.40 -5.41
CA SER A 106 5.69 4.21 -6.53
C SER A 106 6.29 3.34 -7.63
N THR A 107 7.10 2.35 -7.26
CA THR A 107 7.74 1.43 -8.22
C THR A 107 6.68 0.62 -8.99
N LEU A 108 5.65 0.12 -8.31
CA LEU A 108 4.57 -0.64 -8.93
C LEU A 108 3.72 0.26 -9.84
N SER A 109 3.39 1.48 -9.43
CA SER A 109 2.70 2.45 -10.28
C SER A 109 3.46 2.71 -11.58
N ASN A 110 4.77 2.93 -11.50
CA ASN A 110 5.62 3.10 -12.69
C ASN A 110 5.63 1.84 -13.58
N LYS A 111 5.61 0.65 -12.97
CA LYS A 111 5.56 -0.62 -13.71
C LYS A 111 4.24 -0.80 -14.44
N ILE A 112 3.11 -0.52 -13.79
CA ILE A 112 1.77 -0.58 -14.39
C ILE A 112 1.67 0.42 -15.54
N GLN A 113 2.15 1.65 -15.34
CA GLN A 113 2.22 2.66 -16.40
C GLN A 113 3.02 2.14 -17.60
N SER A 114 4.21 1.57 -17.35
CA SER A 114 5.07 1.03 -18.41
C SER A 114 4.40 -0.12 -19.18
N VAL A 115 3.74 -1.04 -18.48
CA VAL A 115 3.01 -2.16 -19.13
C VAL A 115 1.88 -1.62 -20.00
N ALA A 116 1.08 -0.69 -19.47
CA ALA A 116 -0.04 -0.11 -20.22
C ALA A 116 0.42 0.68 -21.45
N SER A 117 1.48 1.49 -21.32
CA SER A 117 2.04 2.21 -22.46
C SER A 117 2.59 1.27 -23.54
N ARG A 118 3.25 0.17 -23.14
CA ARG A 118 3.75 -0.84 -24.08
C ARG A 118 2.61 -1.56 -24.80
N GLU A 119 1.59 -1.98 -24.09
CA GLU A 119 0.42 -2.64 -24.68
C GLU A 119 -0.25 -1.72 -25.70
N LYS A 120 -0.54 -0.47 -25.31
CA LYS A 120 -1.10 0.56 -26.19
C LYS A 120 -0.30 0.69 -27.49
N SER A 121 1.03 0.81 -27.39
CA SER A 121 1.91 0.93 -28.56
C SER A 121 1.91 -0.34 -29.43
N GLN A 122 1.88 -1.53 -28.82
CA GLN A 122 1.89 -2.80 -29.56
C GLN A 122 0.60 -3.03 -30.35
N VAL A 123 -0.54 -2.64 -29.77
CA VAL A 123 -1.85 -2.80 -30.42
C VAL A 123 -2.29 -1.56 -31.20
N GLN A 124 -1.45 -0.51 -31.24
CA GLN A 124 -1.74 0.79 -31.85
C GLN A 124 -3.06 1.42 -31.38
N ALA A 125 -3.40 1.23 -30.11
CA ALA A 125 -4.61 1.79 -29.50
C ALA A 125 -4.48 3.30 -29.21
N ASP A 126 -5.62 3.96 -29.14
CA ASP A 126 -5.78 5.33 -28.66
C ASP A 126 -5.91 5.41 -27.14
N TRP A 127 -5.75 6.60 -26.59
CA TRP A 127 -5.86 6.81 -25.14
C TRP A 127 -7.27 6.56 -24.60
N SER A 128 -8.30 6.76 -25.44
CA SER A 128 -9.70 6.50 -25.12
C SER A 128 -10.07 5.01 -25.18
N ASP A 129 -9.21 4.16 -25.72
CA ASP A 129 -9.53 2.74 -25.87
C ASP A 129 -9.47 2.00 -24.54
N VAL A 130 -10.31 0.98 -24.42
CA VAL A 130 -10.38 0.10 -23.25
C VAL A 130 -9.16 -0.82 -23.25
N VAL A 131 -8.54 -0.95 -22.08
CA VAL A 131 -7.40 -1.85 -21.89
C VAL A 131 -7.81 -3.31 -22.08
N SER A 132 -6.87 -4.17 -22.48
CA SER A 132 -7.18 -5.59 -22.67
C SER A 132 -7.66 -6.26 -21.37
N PRO A 133 -8.44 -7.35 -21.44
CA PRO A 133 -8.89 -8.08 -20.25
C PRO A 133 -7.74 -8.54 -19.33
N PRO A 134 -6.59 -9.04 -19.83
CA PRO A 134 -5.43 -9.35 -18.99
C PRO A 134 -4.88 -8.14 -18.23
N LEU A 135 -4.73 -7.00 -18.91
CA LEU A 135 -4.24 -5.76 -18.28
C LEU A 135 -5.26 -5.22 -17.27
N ARG A 136 -6.55 -5.28 -17.57
CA ARG A 136 -7.63 -4.92 -16.62
C ARG A 136 -7.53 -5.73 -15.33
N ASN A 137 -7.32 -7.05 -15.44
CA ASN A 137 -7.17 -7.92 -14.28
C ASN A 137 -5.91 -7.58 -13.46
N LEU A 138 -4.81 -7.24 -14.12
CA LEU A 138 -3.58 -6.79 -13.46
C LEU A 138 -3.80 -5.47 -12.71
N ILE A 139 -4.44 -4.49 -13.37
CA ILE A 139 -4.78 -3.18 -12.79
C ILE A 139 -5.66 -3.35 -11.55
N ARG A 140 -6.71 -4.17 -11.60
CA ARG A 140 -7.58 -4.41 -10.45
C ARG A 140 -6.84 -4.99 -9.25
N ARG A 141 -5.94 -5.95 -9.48
CA ARG A 141 -5.08 -6.51 -8.40
C ARG A 141 -4.15 -5.47 -7.81
N TRP A 142 -3.55 -4.63 -8.66
CA TRP A 142 -2.71 -3.53 -8.21
C TRP A 142 -3.50 -2.49 -7.41
N ILE A 143 -4.73 -2.15 -7.81
CA ILE A 143 -5.60 -1.22 -7.09
C ILE A 143 -5.90 -1.74 -5.68
N VAL A 144 -6.29 -3.01 -5.54
CA VAL A 144 -6.52 -3.63 -4.21
C VAL A 144 -5.30 -3.45 -3.32
N PHE A 145 -4.11 -3.79 -3.84
CA PHE A 145 -2.87 -3.60 -3.11
C PHE A 145 -2.61 -2.12 -2.77
N ALA A 146 -2.82 -1.20 -3.70
CA ALA A 146 -2.57 0.22 -3.51
C ALA A 146 -3.48 0.84 -2.44
N ILE A 147 -4.76 0.49 -2.41
CA ILE A 147 -5.73 1.00 -1.42
C ILE A 147 -5.37 0.55 0.01
N ASP A 148 -4.85 -0.66 0.16
CA ASP A 148 -4.47 -1.22 1.47
C ASP A 148 -3.18 -0.60 2.02
N ASN A 149 -2.39 0.12 1.21
CA ASN A 149 -1.19 0.79 1.69
C ASN A 149 -1.57 1.97 2.59
N LYS A 150 -1.08 1.93 3.83
CA LYS A 150 -1.17 3.05 4.77
C LYS A 150 0.01 4.00 4.57
N PRO A 151 -0.18 5.31 4.76
CA PRO A 151 0.94 6.23 4.76
C PRO A 151 1.89 5.93 5.93
N LEU A 152 3.18 6.11 5.66
CA LEU A 152 4.27 6.03 6.60
C LEU A 152 4.31 7.32 7.43
N LYS A 153 4.65 7.18 8.70
CA LYS A 153 5.05 8.30 9.56
C LYS A 153 6.55 8.47 9.43
N VAL A 154 6.98 9.55 8.78
CA VAL A 154 8.39 9.88 8.55
C VAL A 154 8.80 10.97 9.55
N PRO A 155 9.72 10.73 10.49
CA PRO A 155 10.17 11.74 11.45
C PRO A 155 10.61 13.04 10.76
N LEU A 156 10.20 14.17 11.34
CA LEU A 156 10.50 15.52 10.82
C LEU A 156 11.98 15.87 10.99
N TYR A 157 12.58 15.44 12.10
CA TYR A 157 13.95 15.78 12.44
C TYR A 157 14.86 14.57 12.30
N ILE A 158 16.02 14.81 11.71
CA ILE A 158 17.19 13.94 11.82
C ILE A 158 18.06 14.56 12.90
N TYR A 159 18.51 13.78 13.86
CA TYR A 159 19.44 14.23 14.89
C TYR A 159 20.85 14.12 14.32
N PRO A 160 21.52 15.23 13.96
CA PRO A 160 22.80 15.19 13.25
C PRO A 160 23.90 14.49 14.07
N ASP A 161 23.83 14.60 15.39
CA ASP A 161 24.79 13.99 16.31
C ASP A 161 24.49 12.50 16.60
N SER A 162 23.37 11.98 16.11
CA SER A 162 22.94 10.59 16.34
C SER A 162 23.15 9.73 15.09
N LYS A 163 23.70 8.52 15.27
CA LYS A 163 23.92 7.60 14.14
C LYS A 163 22.59 7.08 13.60
N LEU A 164 22.38 7.24 12.29
CA LEU A 164 21.30 6.58 11.57
C LEU A 164 21.64 5.09 11.42
N THR A 165 20.77 4.23 11.96
CA THR A 165 20.94 2.78 11.98
C THR A 165 19.90 2.14 11.07
N VAL A 166 20.33 1.21 10.23
CA VAL A 166 19.45 0.42 9.37
C VAL A 166 19.55 -1.04 9.81
N PHE A 167 18.46 -1.56 10.37
CA PHE A 167 18.29 -2.98 10.62
C PHE A 167 17.60 -3.61 9.42
N VAL A 168 18.19 -4.66 8.85
CA VAL A 168 17.61 -5.40 7.72
C VAL A 168 17.44 -6.84 8.15
N ASP A 169 16.23 -7.37 7.99
CA ASP A 169 15.95 -8.79 8.12
C ASP A 169 15.50 -9.32 6.77
N ALA A 170 16.19 -10.33 6.26
CA ALA A 170 15.94 -10.87 4.94
C ALA A 170 15.84 -12.39 5.01
N SER A 171 14.80 -12.91 4.38
CA SER A 171 14.65 -14.32 4.02
C SER A 171 14.86 -14.49 2.51
N LYS A 172 14.83 -15.75 2.05
CA LYS A 172 14.83 -16.08 0.61
C LYS A 172 13.70 -15.38 -0.18
N TRP A 173 12.63 -14.98 0.49
CA TRP A 173 11.36 -14.61 -0.14
C TRP A 173 10.88 -13.20 0.17
N ALA A 174 11.43 -12.60 1.23
CA ALA A 174 11.02 -11.28 1.69
C ALA A 174 12.16 -10.59 2.42
N MET A 175 12.14 -9.26 2.36
CA MET A 175 13.05 -8.39 3.10
C MET A 175 12.22 -7.39 3.89
N GLY A 176 12.40 -7.40 5.20
CA GLY A 176 11.95 -6.35 6.12
C GLY A 176 13.12 -5.45 6.49
N PHE A 177 12.82 -4.22 6.90
CA PHE A 177 13.84 -3.32 7.43
C PHE A 177 13.24 -2.33 8.42
N VAL A 178 14.07 -1.82 9.30
CA VAL A 178 13.79 -0.68 10.17
C VAL A 178 14.96 0.29 10.07
N VAL A 179 14.69 1.53 9.66
CA VAL A 179 15.63 2.65 9.75
C VAL A 179 15.29 3.43 11.01
N TYR A 180 16.24 3.66 11.90
CA TYR A 180 16.03 4.40 13.14
C TYR A 180 17.29 5.19 13.56
N GLN A 181 17.13 6.25 14.35
CA GLN A 181 18.21 6.89 15.11
C GLN A 181 17.93 6.70 16.59
N ARG A 182 18.95 6.32 17.34
CA ARG A 182 18.88 6.33 18.80
C ARG A 182 19.22 7.72 19.30
N HIS A 183 18.31 8.34 20.04
CA HIS A 183 18.50 9.66 20.65
C HIS A 183 18.08 9.61 22.13
N GLY A 184 19.04 9.69 23.05
CA GLY A 184 18.82 9.38 24.46
C GLY A 184 18.40 7.93 24.67
N ASP A 185 17.35 7.71 25.46
CA ASP A 185 16.77 6.38 25.74
C ASP A 185 15.71 5.93 24.71
N SER A 186 15.48 6.71 23.65
CA SER A 186 14.43 6.49 22.66
C SER A 186 14.98 6.21 21.26
N ASP A 187 14.33 5.29 20.54
CA ASP A 187 14.61 5.01 19.13
C ASP A 187 13.58 5.73 18.23
N VAL A 188 14.04 6.66 17.41
CA VAL A 188 13.22 7.41 16.44
C VAL A 188 13.23 6.68 15.11
N ILE A 189 12.08 6.12 14.70
CA ILE A 189 11.96 5.24 13.52
C ILE A 189 11.68 6.08 12.26
N PHE A 190 12.59 6.06 11.29
CA PHE A 190 12.49 6.75 9.99
C PHE A 190 11.73 5.97 8.92
N GLY A 191 11.69 4.65 9.06
CA GLY A 191 10.97 3.79 8.13
C GLY A 191 10.95 2.37 8.65
N ARG A 192 9.78 1.75 8.59
CA ARG A 192 9.59 0.34 8.95
C ARG A 192 8.88 -0.36 7.82
N LYS A 193 9.41 -1.49 7.42
CA LYS A 193 8.73 -2.45 6.58
C LYS A 193 8.76 -3.79 7.30
N ASP A 194 7.59 -4.16 7.82
CA ASP A 194 7.42 -5.49 8.37
C ASP A 194 7.64 -6.52 7.26
N PRO A 195 8.46 -7.57 7.49
CA PRO A 195 8.46 -8.72 6.60
C PRO A 195 7.02 -9.24 6.53
N PRO A 196 6.48 -9.54 5.33
CA PRO A 196 5.12 -10.03 5.23
C PRO A 196 5.04 -11.38 5.93
N TRP A 197 4.29 -11.38 7.04
CA TRP A 197 3.58 -12.46 7.75
C TRP A 197 4.15 -13.89 7.77
N GLN A 198 3.87 -14.57 8.90
CA GLN A 198 4.14 -15.98 9.20
C GLN A 198 4.32 -16.87 7.97
N GLU A 199 5.37 -17.69 7.97
CA GLU A 199 5.83 -18.57 6.88
C GLU A 199 4.72 -19.27 6.06
N GLY A 200 3.61 -19.67 6.71
CA GLY A 200 2.45 -20.24 6.05
C GLY A 200 1.79 -19.34 5.00
N GLN A 201 1.72 -18.03 5.23
CA GLN A 201 1.12 -17.06 4.31
C GLN A 201 2.02 -16.79 3.10
N LEU A 202 3.35 -16.72 3.29
CA LEU A 202 4.33 -16.63 2.21
C LEU A 202 4.28 -17.86 1.29
N ARG A 203 4.24 -19.07 1.86
CA ARG A 203 4.09 -20.31 1.09
C ARG A 203 2.76 -20.38 0.33
N ALA A 204 1.70 -19.73 0.83
CA ALA A 204 0.41 -19.66 0.15
C ALA A 204 0.46 -18.70 -1.05
N LEU A 205 1.06 -17.51 -0.87
CA LEU A 205 1.26 -16.54 -1.96
C LEU A 205 2.20 -17.08 -3.05
N GLU A 206 3.25 -17.80 -2.68
CA GLU A 206 4.14 -18.47 -3.62
C GLU A 206 3.45 -19.58 -4.40
N ARG A 207 2.64 -20.41 -3.72
CA ARG A 207 1.81 -21.40 -4.40
C ARG A 207 0.82 -20.74 -5.34
N ALA A 208 0.20 -19.63 -4.95
CA ALA A 208 -0.71 -18.88 -5.81
C ALA A 208 0.01 -18.30 -7.05
N ARG A 209 1.22 -17.73 -6.86
CA ARG A 209 2.05 -17.24 -7.96
C ARG A 209 2.51 -18.38 -8.89
N ASP A 210 2.99 -19.48 -8.32
CA ASP A 210 3.47 -20.62 -9.09
C ASP A 210 2.33 -21.31 -9.84
N ARG A 211 1.12 -21.33 -9.29
CA ARG A 211 -0.10 -21.77 -9.99
C ARG A 211 -0.43 -20.92 -11.21
N LEU A 212 -0.17 -19.61 -11.16
CA LEU A 212 -0.37 -18.71 -12.30
C LEU A 212 0.69 -18.91 -13.39
N VAL A 213 1.94 -19.19 -13.01
CA VAL A 213 3.05 -19.35 -13.96
C VAL A 213 3.13 -20.76 -14.54
N ASN A 214 2.77 -21.78 -13.75
CA ASN A 214 2.88 -23.20 -14.10
C ASN A 214 1.53 -23.94 -14.02
N PRO A 215 0.48 -23.48 -14.74
CA PRO A 215 -0.88 -24.00 -14.57
C PRO A 215 -1.00 -25.51 -14.90
N ARG A 216 -0.26 -26.01 -15.89
CA ARG A 216 -0.27 -27.44 -16.25
C ARG A 216 0.30 -28.35 -15.15
N ARG A 217 1.39 -27.91 -14.49
CA ARG A 217 1.99 -28.66 -13.38
C ARG A 217 1.02 -28.79 -12.21
N TRP A 218 0.35 -27.69 -11.89
CA TRP A 218 -0.61 -27.64 -10.80
C TRP A 218 -1.91 -28.40 -11.11
N ALA A 219 -2.39 -28.37 -12.36
CA ALA A 219 -3.51 -29.20 -12.77
C ALA A 219 -3.24 -30.71 -12.58
N LEU A 220 -2.03 -31.17 -12.89
CA LEU A 220 -1.61 -32.57 -12.67
C LEU A 220 -1.50 -32.93 -11.18
N LEU A 221 -1.00 -32.00 -10.34
CA LEU A 221 -0.91 -32.20 -8.90
C LEU A 221 -2.29 -32.22 -8.24
N ASP A 222 -3.19 -31.32 -8.64
CA ASP A 222 -4.56 -31.25 -8.13
C ASP A 222 -5.35 -32.52 -8.51
N GLN A 223 -5.18 -33.04 -9.74
CA GLN A 223 -5.74 -34.33 -10.15
C GLN A 223 -5.24 -35.52 -9.32
N ARG A 224 -3.94 -35.53 -8.97
CA ARG A 224 -3.36 -36.58 -8.11
C ARG A 224 -3.90 -36.50 -6.68
N GLU A 225 -3.99 -35.30 -6.11
CA GLU A 225 -4.57 -35.12 -4.78
C GLU A 225 -6.04 -35.53 -4.73
N GLU A 226 -6.83 -35.22 -5.76
CA GLU A 226 -8.22 -35.67 -5.85
C GLU A 226 -8.34 -37.19 -5.96
N ALA A 227 -7.47 -37.82 -6.76
CA ALA A 227 -7.41 -39.28 -6.88
C ALA A 227 -7.03 -39.93 -5.54
N ASP A 228 -6.07 -39.36 -4.81
CA ASP A 228 -5.67 -39.84 -3.50
C ASP A 228 -6.77 -39.63 -2.44
N LYS A 229 -7.46 -38.48 -2.44
CA LYS A 229 -8.62 -38.26 -1.57
C LYS A 229 -9.73 -39.26 -1.85
N LYS A 230 -10.05 -39.52 -3.13
CA LYS A 230 -11.02 -40.56 -3.53
C LYS A 230 -10.57 -41.96 -3.12
N ALA A 231 -9.29 -42.27 -3.25
CA ALA A 231 -8.73 -43.56 -2.83
C ALA A 231 -8.77 -43.75 -1.31
N ILE A 232 -8.46 -42.72 -0.53
CA ILE A 232 -8.57 -42.72 0.94
C ILE A 232 -10.03 -42.87 1.36
N LEU A 233 -10.94 -42.13 0.72
CA LEU A 233 -12.37 -42.24 0.98
C LEU A 233 -12.87 -43.66 0.68
N LYS A 234 -12.50 -44.23 -0.47
CA LYS A 234 -12.82 -45.62 -0.83
C LYS A 234 -12.29 -46.61 0.21
N ARG A 235 -11.03 -46.50 0.62
CA ARG A 235 -10.46 -47.36 1.69
C ARG A 235 -11.19 -47.20 3.03
N ARG A 236 -11.64 -45.99 3.37
CA ARG A 236 -12.43 -45.75 4.59
C ARG A 236 -13.82 -46.36 4.48
N VAL A 237 -14.47 -46.26 3.32
CA VAL A 237 -15.78 -46.90 3.06
C VAL A 237 -15.65 -48.42 3.05
N ASP A 238 -14.61 -48.97 2.43
CA ASP A 238 -14.38 -50.42 2.39
C ASP A 238 -14.06 -50.98 3.79
N LYS A 239 -13.32 -50.21 4.62
CA LYS A 239 -12.90 -50.63 5.97
C LYS A 239 -13.96 -50.40 7.05
N TYR A 240 -14.78 -49.37 6.90
CA TYR A 240 -15.77 -48.93 7.91
C TYR A 240 -17.19 -48.84 7.34
N GLY A 241 -17.50 -49.56 6.27
CA GLY A 241 -18.76 -49.44 5.51
C GLY A 241 -20.01 -49.61 6.37
N ALA A 242 -19.97 -50.49 7.37
CA ALA A 242 -21.07 -50.67 8.33
C ALA A 242 -21.33 -49.41 9.19
N HIS A 243 -20.30 -48.62 9.50
CA HIS A 243 -20.40 -47.39 10.29
C HIS A 243 -20.86 -46.19 9.46
N PHE A 244 -20.59 -46.16 8.15
CA PHE A 244 -21.11 -45.12 7.26
C PHE A 244 -22.56 -45.41 6.82
N ALA A 245 -22.96 -46.69 6.71
CA ALA A 245 -24.35 -47.06 6.43
C ALA A 245 -25.33 -46.62 7.53
N THR A 246 -24.92 -46.63 8.80
CA THR A 246 -25.72 -46.13 9.93
C THR A 246 -25.81 -44.61 9.96
N VAL A 247 -24.71 -43.89 9.68
CA VAL A 247 -24.70 -42.42 9.61
C VAL A 247 -25.55 -41.90 8.43
N THR A 248 -25.52 -42.58 7.29
CA THR A 248 -26.32 -42.18 6.12
C THR A 248 -27.81 -42.49 6.31
N LYS A 249 -28.16 -43.57 7.00
CA LYS A 249 -29.55 -43.85 7.43
C LYS A 249 -30.09 -42.82 8.42
N ALA A 250 -29.26 -42.35 9.35
CA ALA A 250 -29.63 -41.29 10.29
C ALA A 250 -29.85 -39.94 9.57
N ALA A 251 -28.96 -39.55 8.67
CA ALA A 251 -29.10 -38.33 7.88
C ALA A 251 -30.32 -38.35 6.92
N ALA A 252 -30.66 -39.51 6.36
CA ALA A 252 -31.85 -39.66 5.51
C ALA A 252 -33.16 -39.63 6.32
N ALA A 253 -33.16 -40.14 7.56
CA ALA A 253 -34.30 -40.07 8.46
C ALA A 253 -34.59 -38.61 8.90
N ASP A 254 -33.55 -37.85 9.24
CA ASP A 254 -33.68 -36.42 9.61
C ASP A 254 -34.15 -35.55 8.42
N ALA A 255 -33.70 -35.85 7.20
CA ALA A 255 -34.15 -35.15 5.99
C ALA A 255 -35.60 -35.48 5.58
N SER A 256 -36.15 -36.60 6.03
CA SER A 256 -37.56 -36.99 5.80
C SER A 256 -38.53 -36.57 6.91
N ALA A 257 -37.99 -36.07 8.03
CA ALA A 257 -38.74 -35.52 9.16
C ALA A 257 -38.84 -33.98 9.14
N SER A 258 -38.31 -33.35 8.08
CA SER A 258 -38.40 -31.91 7.77
C SER A 258 -39.34 -31.69 6.58
#